data_AF-A0A8C0ES90-F1
#
_entry.id   AF-A0A8C0ES90-F1
#
_cell.length_a   1.000
_cell.length_b   1.000
_cell.length_c   1.000
_cell.angle_alpha   90.00
_cell.angle_beta   90.00
_cell.angle_gamma   90.00
#
_symmetry.space_group_name_H-M   'P 1'
#
loop_
_entity.id
_entity.type
_entity.pdbx_description
1 polymer ?
#
loop_
_entity_poly.entity_id
_entity_poly.type
_entity_poly.pdbx_seq_one_letter_code
_entity_poly.pdbx_strand_id
1 'polypeptide(L)'
;SVSGRRASMASLLDNIVRPSAVVLQLSVVLGIIFVLLKVVQFYQERKKLIKALEAFPGPPKHWLYGHNHLVRRELGSIRVEEYPHAFPRWFGPLLPSLIIHHPEYAKSILGRTGKSPQLVLGSCVLDISLGQGLLILNGTKWFQHRKLLTPAFHYDVLKSYVDLMSDSVKVMLDKWEKKNTEKKSVELFQDVSLMTLDSIMKCAFSYNTNCQTQRSALELSNSVKAKGTWQDTEEETPGFSGHSSFLTPQFAFREDLGKMTYTTMCIKESLRLFPPVPAVSRCLSKSITFSDGRSLPKLVLLMSEPTLTKRPLLLPQVYDPLRFSPENSAQRHSHAFLPFSAGSRWEILHPSPSP
;
A
#
# COMPACT_ATOMS: atom_id res chain seq x y z
N SER A 1 -22.25 31.78 -60.45
CA SER A 1 -22.59 31.86 -59.01
C SER A 1 -21.62 31.10 -58.08
N VAL A 2 -20.48 30.58 -58.57
CA VAL A 2 -19.53 29.78 -57.76
C VAL A 2 -18.42 30.63 -57.09
N SER A 3 -18.05 31.79 -57.65
CA SER A 3 -17.03 32.68 -57.06
C SER A 3 -17.48 33.36 -55.76
N GLY A 4 -18.76 33.76 -55.67
CA GLY A 4 -19.32 34.42 -54.48
C GLY A 4 -19.40 33.52 -53.23
N ARG A 5 -19.58 32.20 -53.40
CA ARG A 5 -19.63 31.25 -52.26
C ARG A 5 -18.25 30.98 -51.65
N ARG A 6 -17.18 30.97 -52.47
CA ARG A 6 -15.80 30.81 -51.96
C ARG A 6 -15.34 32.02 -51.16
N ALA A 7 -15.70 33.23 -51.58
CA ALA A 7 -15.40 34.46 -50.84
C ALA A 7 -16.11 34.54 -49.48
N SER A 8 -17.37 34.07 -49.39
CA SER A 8 -18.12 34.02 -48.14
C SER A 8 -17.58 32.99 -47.14
N MET A 9 -17.00 31.88 -47.63
CA MET A 9 -16.44 30.84 -46.76
C MET A 9 -15.05 31.24 -46.25
N ALA A 10 -14.26 31.95 -47.07
CA ALA A 10 -12.98 32.53 -46.65
C ALA A 10 -13.16 33.65 -45.60
N SER A 11 -14.18 34.51 -45.73
CA SER A 11 -14.46 35.56 -44.74
C SER A 11 -15.02 35.03 -43.42
N LEU A 12 -15.78 33.93 -43.47
CA LEU A 12 -16.19 33.20 -42.25
C LEU A 12 -14.99 32.56 -41.54
N LEU A 13 -14.05 31.98 -42.30
CA LEU A 13 -12.82 31.42 -41.74
C LEU A 13 -11.90 32.51 -41.16
N ASP A 14 -11.78 33.69 -41.80
CA ASP A 14 -10.99 34.81 -41.27
C ASP A 14 -11.57 35.38 -39.97
N ASN A 15 -12.91 35.41 -39.82
CA ASN A 15 -13.57 35.80 -38.57
C ASN A 15 -13.41 34.75 -37.45
N ILE A 16 -13.17 33.49 -37.80
CA ILE A 16 -12.84 32.41 -36.85
C ILE A 16 -11.36 32.49 -36.44
N VAL A 17 -10.47 32.84 -37.38
CA VAL A 17 -9.02 32.95 -37.15
C VAL A 17 -8.63 34.24 -36.42
N ARG A 18 -9.42 35.31 -36.55
CA ARG A 18 -9.25 36.59 -35.82
C ARG A 18 -10.50 36.91 -35.00
N PRO A 19 -10.67 36.31 -33.82
CA PRO A 19 -11.80 36.64 -32.96
C PRO A 19 -11.77 38.14 -32.65
N SER A 20 -12.92 38.81 -32.80
CA SER A 20 -13.04 40.22 -32.48
C SER A 20 -12.68 40.44 -31.00
N ALA A 21 -12.14 41.62 -30.66
CA ALA A 21 -11.76 41.96 -29.29
C ALA A 21 -12.89 41.70 -28.27
N VAL A 22 -14.14 41.84 -28.71
CA VAL A 22 -15.35 41.54 -27.91
C VAL A 22 -15.49 40.05 -27.58
N VAL A 23 -15.22 39.15 -28.53
CA VAL A 23 -15.29 37.69 -28.29
C VAL A 23 -14.19 37.24 -27.32
N LEU A 24 -13.00 37.84 -27.41
CA LEU A 24 -11.91 37.62 -26.45
C LEU A 24 -12.26 38.15 -25.05
N GLN A 25 -12.87 39.34 -24.95
CA GLN A 25 -13.31 39.89 -23.66
C GLN A 25 -14.41 39.04 -23.01
N LEU A 26 -15.40 38.58 -23.78
CA LEU A 26 -16.47 37.72 -23.27
C LEU A 26 -15.96 36.36 -22.80
N SER A 27 -14.98 35.76 -23.51
CA SER A 27 -14.40 34.48 -23.11
C SER A 27 -13.57 34.61 -21.82
N VAL A 28 -12.82 35.70 -21.65
CA VAL A 28 -12.10 36.00 -20.40
C VAL A 28 -13.08 36.20 -19.24
N VAL A 29 -14.16 36.96 -19.43
CA VAL A 29 -15.20 37.16 -18.41
C VAL A 29 -15.86 35.84 -18.03
N LEU A 30 -16.22 35.00 -19.01
CA LEU A 30 -16.78 33.67 -18.75
C LEU A 30 -15.79 32.77 -17.99
N GLY A 31 -14.50 32.84 -18.33
CA GLY A 31 -13.42 32.15 -17.63
C GLY A 31 -13.31 32.60 -16.17
N ILE A 32 -13.36 33.91 -15.90
CA ILE A 32 -13.33 34.46 -14.53
C ILE A 32 -14.57 34.01 -13.74
N ILE A 33 -15.76 34.08 -14.33
CA ILE A 33 -17.00 33.59 -13.70
C ILE A 33 -16.89 32.10 -13.37
N PHE A 34 -16.39 31.29 -14.30
CA PHE A 34 -16.18 29.86 -14.06
C PHE A 34 -15.20 29.60 -12.91
N VAL A 35 -14.08 30.33 -12.85
CA VAL A 35 -13.10 30.25 -11.75
C VAL A 35 -13.76 30.67 -10.43
N LEU A 36 -14.51 31.77 -10.40
CA LEU A 36 -15.23 32.21 -9.19
C LEU A 36 -16.23 31.16 -8.72
N LEU A 37 -17.01 30.57 -9.62
CA LEU A 37 -17.93 29.47 -9.29
C LEU A 37 -17.17 28.27 -8.72
N LYS A 38 -16.01 27.91 -9.28
CA LYS A 38 -15.16 26.84 -8.75
C LYS A 38 -14.58 27.16 -7.37
N VAL A 39 -14.19 28.41 -7.12
CA VAL A 39 -13.70 28.86 -5.81
C VAL A 39 -14.82 28.81 -4.77
N VAL A 40 -16.02 29.29 -5.10
CA VAL A 40 -17.20 29.22 -4.22
C VAL A 40 -17.57 27.76 -3.93
N GLN A 41 -17.62 26.91 -4.96
CA GLN A 41 -17.86 25.48 -4.82
C GLN A 41 -16.83 24.82 -3.90
N PHE A 42 -15.54 25.10 -4.12
CA PHE A 42 -14.45 24.60 -3.28
C PHE A 42 -14.59 25.06 -1.83
N TYR A 43 -14.92 26.34 -1.60
CA TYR A 43 -15.14 26.87 -0.26
C TYR A 43 -16.32 26.21 0.45
N GLN A 44 -17.44 26.01 -0.25
CA GLN A 44 -18.62 25.32 0.31
C GLN A 44 -18.31 23.86 0.68
N GLU A 45 -17.65 23.11 -0.20
CA GLU A 45 -17.24 21.73 0.07
C GLU A 45 -16.25 21.66 1.24
N ARG A 46 -15.30 22.60 1.31
CA ARG A 46 -14.36 22.70 2.42
C ARG A 46 -15.05 23.03 3.75
N LYS A 47 -16.05 23.92 3.75
CA LYS A 47 -16.84 24.25 4.94
C LYS A 47 -17.62 23.04 5.44
N LYS A 48 -18.27 22.29 4.55
CA LYS A 48 -18.97 21.04 4.90
C LYS A 48 -18.03 20.01 5.50
N LEU A 49 -16.84 19.87 4.92
CA LEU A 49 -15.81 18.94 5.39
C LEU A 49 -15.29 19.30 6.77
N ILE A 50 -14.97 20.57 7.02
CA ILE A 50 -14.52 21.03 8.35
C ILE A 50 -15.60 20.76 9.39
N LYS A 51 -16.87 21.09 9.08
CA LYS A 51 -18.00 20.83 9.96
C LYS A 51 -18.18 19.34 10.28
N ALA A 52 -17.96 18.45 9.30
CA ALA A 52 -18.00 17.01 9.53
C ALA A 52 -16.85 16.52 10.43
N LEU A 53 -15.67 17.16 10.33
CA LEU A 53 -14.51 16.82 11.16
C LEU A 53 -14.61 17.35 12.60
N GLU A 54 -15.42 18.38 12.86
CA GLU A 54 -15.70 18.87 14.23
C GLU A 54 -16.38 17.82 15.11
N ALA A 55 -17.06 16.83 14.51
CA ALA A 55 -17.62 15.69 15.23
C ALA A 55 -16.56 14.71 15.77
N PHE A 56 -15.28 14.92 15.44
CA PHE A 56 -14.16 14.10 15.87
C PHE A 56 -13.21 14.93 16.73
N PRO A 57 -13.04 14.60 18.03
CA PRO A 57 -12.05 15.28 18.85
C PRO A 57 -10.65 14.99 18.30
N GLY A 58 -9.75 15.96 18.38
CA GLY A 58 -8.40 15.82 17.86
C GLY A 58 -7.41 16.79 18.51
N PRO A 59 -6.10 16.57 18.27
CA PRO A 59 -5.05 17.40 18.82
C PRO A 59 -5.13 18.85 18.30
N PRO A 60 -4.51 19.81 19.01
CA PRO A 60 -4.47 21.19 18.57
C PRO A 60 -3.68 21.33 17.26
N LYS A 61 -4.29 22.00 16.28
CA LYS A 61 -3.68 22.24 14.96
C LYS A 61 -2.90 23.55 14.93
N HIS A 62 -1.69 23.53 14.39
CA HIS A 62 -0.96 24.75 14.04
C HIS A 62 -1.56 25.36 12.76
N TRP A 63 -1.63 26.69 12.67
CA TRP A 63 -2.28 27.38 11.55
C TRP A 63 -1.60 27.10 10.19
N LEU A 64 -0.26 27.07 10.15
CA LEU A 64 0.52 26.87 8.92
C LEU A 64 0.79 25.39 8.57
N TYR A 65 1.34 24.61 9.51
CA TYR A 65 1.76 23.23 9.23
C TYR A 65 0.74 22.17 9.66
N GLY A 66 -0.42 22.57 10.19
CA GLY A 66 -1.41 21.66 10.74
C GLY A 66 -0.78 20.80 11.84
N HIS A 67 -0.77 19.50 11.62
CA HIS A 67 -0.24 18.49 12.55
C HIS A 67 1.12 17.91 12.12
N ASN A 68 1.76 18.44 11.07
CA ASN A 68 3.04 17.90 10.58
C ASN A 68 4.17 17.96 11.60
N HIS A 69 4.12 18.94 12.52
CA HIS A 69 5.09 19.07 13.61
C HIS A 69 5.04 17.88 14.59
N LEU A 70 3.88 17.22 14.73
CA LEU A 70 3.69 16.03 15.59
C LEU A 70 4.22 14.73 14.95
N VAL A 71 4.58 14.76 13.67
CA VAL A 71 5.07 13.59 12.92
C VAL A 71 6.58 13.43 13.10
N ARG A 72 7.29 14.54 13.26
CA ARG A 72 8.76 14.59 13.29
C ARG A 72 9.33 14.28 14.68
N ARG A 73 8.60 14.62 15.74
CA ARG A 73 8.88 14.12 17.11
C ARG A 73 8.10 12.83 17.27
N GLU A 74 8.74 11.70 17.00
CA GLU A 74 8.30 10.35 17.40
C GLU A 74 6.79 10.10 17.23
N LEU A 75 6.39 9.30 16.23
CA LEU A 75 5.00 8.87 15.98
C LEU A 75 4.26 8.34 17.24
N GLY A 76 5.00 8.06 18.31
CA GLY A 76 4.52 7.76 19.66
C GLY A 76 4.13 8.93 20.57
N SER A 77 4.16 10.20 20.15
CA SER A 77 3.83 11.36 21.00
C SER A 77 2.33 11.69 21.07
N ILE A 78 1.53 11.25 20.11
CA ILE A 78 0.07 11.48 20.15
C ILE A 78 -0.56 10.40 21.01
N ARG A 79 -1.17 10.79 22.14
CA ARG A 79 -1.92 9.89 23.01
C ARG A 79 -3.28 9.61 22.38
N VAL A 80 -3.29 8.65 21.46
CA VAL A 80 -4.51 8.31 20.71
C VAL A 80 -5.62 7.74 21.61
N GLU A 81 -5.27 7.32 22.82
CA GLU A 81 -6.22 7.00 23.90
C GLU A 81 -7.21 8.13 24.21
N GLU A 82 -6.77 9.39 24.05
CA GLU A 82 -7.59 10.57 24.34
C GLU A 82 -8.70 10.77 23.30
N TYR A 83 -8.62 10.10 22.14
CA TYR A 83 -9.56 10.26 21.03
C TYR A 83 -10.23 8.92 20.70
N PRO A 84 -11.51 8.74 21.07
CA PRO A 84 -12.21 7.49 20.78
C PRO A 84 -12.46 7.35 19.27
N HIS A 85 -12.20 6.15 18.75
CA HIS A 85 -12.42 5.70 17.37
C HIS A 85 -11.52 6.29 16.28
N ALA A 86 -11.50 7.61 16.17
CA ALA A 86 -10.82 8.33 15.11
C ALA A 86 -10.55 9.79 15.50
N PHE A 87 -9.51 10.39 14.92
CA PHE A 87 -9.18 11.80 15.13
C PHE A 87 -8.72 12.48 13.83
N PRO A 88 -9.03 13.78 13.64
CA PRO A 88 -8.62 14.52 12.45
C PRO A 88 -7.12 14.83 12.49
N ARG A 89 -6.46 14.65 11.35
CA ARG A 89 -5.07 15.05 11.11
C ARG A 89 -4.99 15.95 9.89
N TRP A 90 -4.18 16.99 9.97
CA TRP A 90 -4.11 18.04 8.96
C TRP A 90 -2.68 18.15 8.44
N PHE A 91 -2.51 18.01 7.13
CA PHE A 91 -1.25 18.30 6.43
C PHE A 91 -1.32 19.74 5.91
N GLY A 92 -0.78 20.68 6.69
CA GLY A 92 -1.01 22.10 6.46
C GLY A 92 -2.49 22.51 6.59
N PRO A 93 -2.90 23.65 6.03
CA PRO A 93 -4.27 24.16 6.20
C PRO A 93 -5.29 23.52 5.23
N LEU A 94 -4.82 22.88 4.16
CA LEU A 94 -5.67 22.49 3.02
C LEU A 94 -5.99 21.00 2.94
N LEU A 95 -5.15 20.14 3.51
CA LEU A 95 -5.28 18.69 3.35
C LEU A 95 -5.66 18.02 4.68
N PRO A 96 -6.96 17.96 5.01
CA PRO A 96 -7.43 17.14 6.12
C PRO A 96 -7.39 15.66 5.76
N SER A 97 -7.14 14.86 6.78
CA SER A 97 -7.26 13.42 6.77
C SER A 97 -7.87 12.96 8.08
N LEU A 98 -8.54 11.82 8.09
CA LEU A 98 -9.01 11.22 9.35
C LEU A 98 -8.17 9.98 9.66
N ILE A 99 -7.59 9.96 10.85
CA ILE A 99 -6.85 8.79 11.37
C ILE A 99 -7.83 7.88 12.06
N ILE A 100 -7.88 6.63 11.62
CA ILE A 100 -8.81 5.63 12.14
C ILE A 100 -7.99 4.51 12.77
N HIS A 101 -8.32 4.18 14.01
CA HIS A 101 -7.62 3.17 14.80
C HIS A 101 -8.57 2.21 15.53
N HIS A 102 -9.86 2.25 15.21
CA HIS A 102 -10.87 1.37 15.80
C HIS A 102 -11.37 0.32 14.80
N PRO A 103 -11.46 -0.95 15.22
CA PRO A 103 -11.81 -2.06 14.32
C PRO A 103 -13.18 -1.91 13.65
N GLU A 104 -14.20 -1.41 14.36
CA GLU A 104 -15.54 -1.16 13.77
C GLU A 104 -15.50 -0.14 12.63
N TYR A 105 -14.76 0.96 12.80
CA TYR A 105 -14.59 1.96 11.76
C TYR A 105 -13.81 1.41 10.58
N ALA A 106 -12.72 0.67 10.85
CA ALA A 106 -11.94 0.00 9.82
C ALA A 106 -12.81 -0.97 9.01
N LYS A 107 -13.69 -1.74 9.65
CA LYS A 107 -14.66 -2.63 9.00
C LYS A 107 -15.64 -1.88 8.10
N SER A 108 -16.20 -0.75 8.53
CA SER A 108 -17.11 0.05 7.70
C SER A 108 -16.45 0.56 6.42
N ILE A 109 -15.14 0.81 6.45
CA ILE A 109 -14.39 1.36 5.30
C ILE A 109 -13.85 0.24 4.41
N LEU A 110 -13.23 -0.79 5.00
CA LEU A 110 -12.62 -1.90 4.27
C LEU A 110 -13.66 -2.87 3.71
N GLY A 111 -14.82 -3.00 4.37
CA GLY A 111 -15.94 -3.81 3.89
C GLY A 111 -16.60 -3.27 2.61
N ARG A 112 -16.33 -2.02 2.20
CA ARG A 112 -16.91 -1.47 0.97
C ARG A 112 -16.21 -2.03 -0.27
N THR A 113 -16.95 -2.83 -1.01
CA THR A 113 -16.62 -3.20 -2.39
C THR A 113 -16.90 -2.02 -3.33
N GLY A 114 -15.88 -1.19 -3.59
CA GLY A 114 -15.96 -0.28 -4.74
C GLY A 114 -15.11 0.99 -4.67
N LYS A 115 -14.37 1.24 -5.77
CA LYS A 115 -13.88 2.53 -6.30
C LYS A 115 -13.40 3.58 -5.29
N SER A 116 -12.92 3.23 -4.11
CA SER A 116 -12.19 4.16 -3.24
C SER A 116 -10.75 4.17 -3.73
N PRO A 117 -10.29 5.20 -4.47
CA PRO A 117 -8.91 5.24 -4.89
C PRO A 117 -8.02 5.24 -3.65
N GLN A 118 -6.99 4.40 -3.68
CA GLN A 118 -5.94 4.46 -2.67
C GLN A 118 -5.17 5.76 -2.93
N LEU A 119 -5.37 6.75 -2.07
CA LEU A 119 -4.55 7.96 -2.11
C LEU A 119 -3.36 7.73 -1.20
N VAL A 120 -2.34 7.03 -1.67
CA VAL A 120 -1.07 6.98 -0.93
C VAL A 120 -0.57 8.42 -0.92
N LEU A 121 -0.40 9.03 0.25
CA LEU A 121 0.24 10.36 0.34
C LEU A 121 1.70 10.32 -0.19
N GLY A 122 2.21 9.12 -0.49
CA GLY A 122 3.45 8.81 -1.23
C GLY A 122 3.24 8.23 -2.64
N SER A 123 2.04 8.26 -3.24
CA SER A 123 1.83 7.76 -4.61
C SER A 123 2.64 8.56 -5.62
N CYS A 124 2.87 9.86 -5.37
CA CYS A 124 3.73 10.66 -6.24
C CYS A 124 5.17 10.12 -6.31
N VAL A 125 5.66 9.47 -5.24
CA VAL A 125 6.99 8.83 -5.22
C VAL A 125 6.96 7.43 -5.83
N LEU A 126 5.89 6.66 -5.57
CA LEU A 126 5.71 5.30 -6.09
C LEU A 126 5.37 5.27 -7.58
N ASP A 127 4.61 6.25 -8.08
CA ASP A 127 4.24 6.44 -9.49
C ASP A 127 5.49 6.61 -10.36
N ILE A 128 6.50 7.33 -9.85
CA ILE A 128 7.75 7.60 -10.58
C ILE A 128 8.61 6.33 -10.72
N SER A 129 8.53 5.39 -9.76
CA SER A 129 9.45 4.23 -9.70
C SER A 129 8.80 2.89 -10.10
N LEU A 130 7.51 2.70 -9.84
CA LEU A 130 6.81 1.41 -10.03
C LEU A 130 5.76 1.43 -11.16
N GLY A 131 5.50 2.60 -11.76
CA GLY A 131 4.48 2.77 -12.79
C GLY A 131 3.06 2.44 -12.32
N GLN A 132 2.12 2.22 -13.26
CA GLN A 132 0.73 1.87 -12.97
C GLN A 132 0.57 0.40 -12.53
N GLY A 133 1.22 0.02 -11.42
CA GLY A 133 1.15 -1.33 -10.85
C GLY A 133 -0.12 -1.60 -10.03
N LEU A 134 -0.31 -2.86 -9.60
CA LEU A 134 -1.50 -3.31 -8.86
C LEU A 134 -1.79 -2.53 -7.57
N LEU A 135 -0.74 -2.02 -6.90
CA LEU A 135 -0.86 -1.21 -5.69
C LEU A 135 -1.54 0.15 -5.93
N ILE A 136 -1.38 0.70 -7.14
CA ILE A 136 -1.82 2.05 -7.50
C ILE A 136 -3.13 2.01 -8.30
N LEU A 137 -3.26 1.02 -9.19
CA LEU A 137 -4.43 0.87 -10.07
C LEU A 137 -5.75 0.87 -9.28
N ASN A 138 -6.80 1.37 -9.94
CA ASN A 138 -8.16 1.41 -9.39
C ASN A 138 -9.18 0.94 -10.43
N GLY A 139 -10.37 0.54 -9.97
CA GLY A 139 -11.50 0.19 -10.83
C GLY A 139 -11.30 -1.11 -11.61
N THR A 140 -11.73 -1.11 -12.88
CA THR A 140 -11.74 -2.30 -13.76
C THR A 140 -10.35 -2.77 -14.13
N LYS A 141 -9.41 -1.85 -14.40
CA LYS A 141 -8.00 -2.18 -14.70
C LYS A 141 -7.34 -2.93 -13.53
N TRP A 142 -7.55 -2.42 -12.31
CA TRP A 142 -7.08 -3.10 -11.10
C TRP A 142 -7.66 -4.51 -10.97
N PHE A 143 -8.95 -4.68 -11.22
CA PHE A 143 -9.62 -5.98 -11.14
C PHE A 143 -9.07 -6.96 -12.18
N GLN A 144 -8.84 -6.51 -13.41
CA GLN A 144 -8.21 -7.31 -14.48
C GLN A 144 -6.81 -7.78 -14.08
N HIS A 145 -5.94 -6.86 -13.64
CA HIS A 145 -4.59 -7.21 -13.21
C HIS A 145 -4.59 -8.15 -12.00
N ARG A 146 -5.50 -7.93 -11.03
CA ARG A 146 -5.66 -8.83 -9.89
C ARG A 146 -6.07 -10.23 -10.34
N LYS A 147 -7.05 -10.34 -11.24
CA LYS A 147 -7.54 -11.62 -11.76
C LYS A 147 -6.42 -12.40 -12.49
N LEU A 148 -5.55 -11.70 -13.22
CA LEU A 148 -4.42 -12.30 -13.91
C LEU A 148 -3.33 -12.81 -12.97
N LEU A 149 -3.04 -12.08 -11.88
CA LEU A 149 -1.95 -12.41 -10.96
C LEU A 149 -2.34 -13.41 -9.87
N THR A 150 -3.62 -13.47 -9.48
CA THR A 150 -4.07 -14.33 -8.36
C THR A 150 -3.70 -15.81 -8.53
N PRO A 151 -3.81 -16.43 -9.72
CA PRO A 151 -3.43 -17.83 -9.92
C PRO A 151 -1.96 -18.15 -9.60
N ALA A 152 -1.04 -17.19 -9.78
CA ALA A 152 0.38 -17.37 -9.47
C ALA A 152 0.66 -17.51 -7.96
N PHE A 153 -0.29 -17.10 -7.12
CA PHE A 153 -0.20 -17.21 -5.65
C PHE A 153 -1.10 -18.32 -5.10
N HIS A 154 -1.57 -19.22 -5.95
CA HIS A 154 -2.31 -20.40 -5.51
C HIS A 154 -1.40 -21.34 -4.70
N TYR A 155 -1.96 -22.02 -3.70
CA TYR A 155 -1.22 -22.87 -2.77
C TYR A 155 -0.34 -23.91 -3.48
N ASP A 156 -0.83 -24.51 -4.57
CA ASP A 156 -0.06 -25.51 -5.34
C ASP A 156 1.16 -24.94 -6.06
N VAL A 157 1.13 -23.65 -6.43
CA VAL A 157 2.30 -22.95 -6.96
C VAL A 157 3.25 -22.59 -5.83
N LEU A 158 2.73 -22.05 -4.72
CA LEU A 158 3.54 -21.66 -3.55
C LEU A 158 4.32 -22.83 -2.95
N LYS A 159 3.76 -24.04 -3.02
CA LYS A 159 4.44 -25.27 -2.63
C LYS A 159 5.82 -25.39 -3.31
N SER A 160 5.97 -25.08 -4.60
CA SER A 160 7.29 -25.21 -5.29
C SER A 160 8.28 -24.13 -4.90
N TYR A 161 7.81 -23.02 -4.34
CA TYR A 161 8.67 -21.95 -3.86
C TYR A 161 9.38 -22.27 -2.56
N VAL A 162 8.86 -23.20 -1.76
CA VAL A 162 9.46 -23.59 -0.47
C VAL A 162 10.91 -24.06 -0.64
N ASP A 163 11.19 -24.87 -1.67
CA ASP A 163 12.54 -25.37 -1.93
C ASP A 163 13.48 -24.24 -2.35
N LEU A 164 13.02 -23.36 -3.25
CA LEU A 164 13.78 -22.20 -3.71
C LEU A 164 14.09 -21.22 -2.58
N MET A 165 13.12 -20.96 -1.70
CA MET A 165 13.31 -20.14 -0.50
C MET A 165 14.30 -20.80 0.46
N SER A 166 14.21 -22.12 0.67
CA SER A 166 15.15 -22.85 1.52
C SER A 166 16.58 -22.73 1.00
N ASP A 167 16.80 -22.79 -0.30
CA ASP A 167 18.14 -22.66 -0.89
C ASP A 167 18.69 -21.24 -0.71
N SER A 168 17.86 -20.20 -0.89
CA SER A 168 18.24 -18.83 -0.56
C SER A 168 18.56 -18.62 0.92
N VAL A 169 17.85 -19.28 1.83
CA VAL A 169 18.13 -19.25 3.27
C VAL A 169 19.45 -19.95 3.60
N LYS A 170 19.74 -21.11 2.99
CA LYS A 170 21.03 -21.83 3.20
C LYS A 170 22.23 -20.94 2.87
N VAL A 171 22.19 -20.25 1.72
CA VAL A 171 23.27 -19.31 1.32
C VAL A 171 23.49 -18.22 2.37
N MET A 172 22.41 -17.69 2.96
CA MET A 172 22.50 -16.70 4.03
C MET A 172 23.13 -17.30 5.30
N LEU A 173 22.71 -18.51 5.68
CA LEU A 173 23.22 -19.21 6.87
C LEU A 173 24.72 -19.55 6.72
N ASP A 174 25.16 -20.01 5.56
CA ASP A 174 26.58 -20.28 5.28
C ASP A 174 27.45 -19.02 5.42
N LYS A 175 26.90 -17.85 5.06
CA LYS A 175 27.56 -16.55 5.30
C LYS A 175 27.62 -16.20 6.79
N TRP A 176 26.55 -16.46 7.52
CA TRP A 176 26.49 -16.18 8.96
C TRP A 176 27.42 -17.09 9.76
N GLU A 177 27.56 -18.36 9.37
CA GLU A 177 28.52 -19.28 9.99
C GLU A 177 29.95 -18.74 9.89
N LYS A 178 30.34 -18.21 8.73
CA LYS A 178 31.65 -17.57 8.53
C LYS A 178 31.82 -16.31 9.40
N LYS A 179 30.77 -15.49 9.51
CA LYS A 179 30.77 -14.26 10.34
C LYS A 179 30.80 -14.55 11.86
N ASN A 180 30.28 -15.70 12.28
CA ASN A 180 30.20 -16.08 13.69
C ASN A 180 31.58 -16.33 14.35
N THR A 181 32.63 -16.49 13.54
CA THR A 181 34.01 -16.67 14.01
C THR A 181 34.54 -15.48 14.83
N GLU A 182 33.99 -14.27 14.65
CA GLU A 182 34.55 -13.05 15.23
C GLU A 182 33.96 -12.63 16.61
N LYS A 183 32.95 -13.32 17.15
CA LYS A 183 32.22 -12.94 18.39
C LYS A 183 31.75 -11.46 18.45
N LYS A 184 31.56 -10.83 17.30
CA LYS A 184 31.04 -9.45 17.19
C LYS A 184 29.54 -9.46 16.92
N SER A 185 28.86 -8.37 17.29
CA SER A 185 27.48 -8.12 16.85
C SER A 185 27.41 -8.07 15.33
N VAL A 186 26.46 -8.78 14.74
CA VAL A 186 26.25 -8.82 13.28
C VAL A 186 24.98 -8.05 12.92
N GLU A 187 25.09 -7.15 11.95
CA GLU A 187 23.95 -6.46 11.33
C GLU A 187 23.20 -7.45 10.43
N LEU A 188 21.89 -7.64 10.65
CA LEU A 188 21.09 -8.66 9.97
C LEU A 188 20.21 -8.10 8.85
N PHE A 189 19.86 -6.81 8.89
CA PHE A 189 18.92 -6.19 7.96
C PHE A 189 19.39 -6.33 6.51
N GLN A 190 20.67 -6.08 6.24
CA GLN A 190 21.21 -6.17 4.89
C GLN A 190 21.18 -7.62 4.36
N ASP A 191 21.63 -8.59 5.16
CA ASP A 191 21.66 -10.00 4.74
C ASP A 191 20.25 -10.56 4.53
N VAL A 192 19.31 -10.27 5.44
CA VAL A 192 17.91 -10.68 5.32
C VAL A 192 17.24 -10.01 4.10
N SER A 193 17.54 -8.75 3.81
CA SER A 193 17.01 -8.04 2.64
C SER A 193 17.49 -8.67 1.33
N LEU A 194 18.78 -9.02 1.25
CA LEU A 194 19.34 -9.70 0.07
C LEU A 194 18.78 -11.11 -0.09
N MET A 195 18.61 -11.86 1.01
CA MET A 195 17.99 -13.19 0.97
C MET A 195 16.52 -13.11 0.52
N THR A 196 15.78 -12.11 0.97
CA THR A 196 14.39 -11.87 0.56
C THR A 196 14.32 -11.53 -0.93
N LEU A 197 15.22 -10.67 -1.42
CA LEU A 197 15.31 -10.34 -2.84
C LEU A 197 15.65 -11.56 -3.70
N ASP A 198 16.64 -12.36 -3.29
CA ASP A 198 17.03 -13.57 -3.99
C ASP A 198 15.87 -14.58 -4.06
N SER A 199 15.15 -14.75 -2.95
CA SER A 199 13.98 -15.62 -2.86
C SER A 199 12.88 -15.19 -3.84
N ILE A 200 12.51 -13.91 -3.88
CA ILE A 200 11.45 -13.44 -4.79
C ILE A 200 11.90 -13.51 -6.27
N MET A 201 13.18 -13.25 -6.56
CA MET A 201 13.71 -13.35 -7.93
C MET A 201 13.66 -14.80 -8.44
N LYS A 202 14.02 -15.78 -7.61
CA LYS A 202 13.91 -17.20 -7.96
C LYS A 202 12.46 -17.65 -8.09
N CYS A 203 11.58 -17.24 -7.17
CA CYS A 203 10.21 -17.75 -7.12
C CYS A 203 9.29 -17.09 -8.17
N ALA A 204 9.28 -15.77 -8.24
CA ALA A 204 8.33 -15.03 -9.10
C ALA A 204 8.86 -14.79 -10.51
N PHE A 205 10.19 -14.71 -10.68
CA PHE A 205 10.82 -14.36 -11.96
C PHE A 205 11.68 -15.48 -12.53
N SER A 206 11.78 -16.63 -11.85
CA SER A 206 12.66 -17.75 -12.23
C SER A 206 14.10 -17.33 -12.55
N TYR A 207 14.58 -16.28 -11.87
CA TYR A 207 15.84 -15.62 -12.20
C TYR A 207 16.83 -15.72 -11.04
N ASN A 208 18.00 -16.32 -11.32
CA ASN A 208 19.05 -16.48 -10.33
C ASN A 208 20.02 -15.29 -10.34
N THR A 209 19.84 -14.37 -9.39
CA THR A 209 20.66 -13.15 -9.31
C THR A 209 22.00 -13.36 -8.61
N ASN A 210 22.15 -14.40 -7.79
CA ASN A 210 23.28 -14.57 -6.86
C ASN A 210 23.59 -13.31 -6.02
N CYS A 211 22.57 -12.47 -5.76
CA CYS A 211 22.75 -11.15 -5.15
C CYS A 211 23.22 -11.20 -3.70
N GLN A 212 23.16 -12.36 -3.05
CA GLN A 212 23.67 -12.55 -1.69
C GLN A 212 25.19 -12.67 -1.63
N THR A 213 25.84 -13.13 -2.70
CA THR A 213 27.29 -13.38 -2.78
C THR A 213 28.01 -12.34 -3.61
N GLN A 214 27.37 -11.81 -4.66
CA GLN A 214 27.89 -10.72 -5.47
C GLN A 214 27.54 -9.38 -4.82
N ARG A 215 28.56 -8.53 -4.60
CA ARG A 215 28.47 -7.25 -3.83
C ARG A 215 27.63 -6.14 -4.49
N SER A 216 26.82 -6.42 -5.50
CA SER A 216 26.18 -5.38 -6.32
C SER A 216 24.67 -5.26 -6.10
N ALA A 217 24.27 -5.02 -4.84
CA ALA A 217 22.91 -4.58 -4.54
C ALA A 217 22.53 -3.28 -5.32
N LEU A 218 23.53 -2.43 -5.61
CA LEU A 218 23.34 -1.22 -6.42
C LEU A 218 23.14 -1.50 -7.92
N GLU A 219 23.85 -2.46 -8.50
CA GLU A 219 23.73 -2.78 -9.94
C GLU A 219 22.40 -3.45 -10.26
N LEU A 220 21.86 -4.28 -9.37
CA LEU A 220 20.53 -4.89 -9.55
C LEU A 220 19.41 -3.86 -9.58
N SER A 221 19.48 -2.81 -8.76
CA SER A 221 18.49 -1.72 -8.80
C SER A 221 18.50 -0.97 -10.14
N ASN A 222 19.68 -0.85 -10.76
CA ASN A 222 19.87 -0.22 -12.06
C ASN A 222 19.49 -1.17 -13.20
N SER A 223 19.78 -2.47 -13.10
CA SER A 223 19.43 -3.50 -14.09
C SER A 223 17.92 -3.76 -14.14
N VAL A 224 17.22 -3.76 -13.01
CA VAL A 224 15.75 -3.85 -12.94
C VAL A 224 15.09 -2.59 -13.54
N LYS A 225 15.69 -1.40 -13.35
CA LYS A 225 15.23 -0.16 -14.00
C LYS A 225 15.55 -0.11 -15.49
N ALA A 226 16.68 -0.67 -15.93
CA ALA A 226 17.12 -0.67 -17.33
C ALA A 226 16.37 -1.70 -18.20
N LYS A 227 15.90 -2.82 -17.63
CA LYS A 227 15.13 -3.86 -18.34
C LYS A 227 13.62 -3.59 -18.45
N GLY A 228 13.17 -2.34 -18.27
CA GLY A 228 11.77 -1.94 -18.51
C GLY A 228 11.29 -2.09 -19.96
N THR A 229 12.18 -2.43 -20.89
CA THR A 229 11.86 -2.90 -22.25
C THR A 229 11.91 -4.42 -22.28
N TRP A 230 10.73 -5.04 -22.21
CA TRP A 230 10.57 -6.48 -22.42
C TRP A 230 10.91 -6.80 -23.88
N GLN A 231 12.02 -7.48 -24.10
CA GLN A 231 12.26 -8.29 -25.30
C GLN A 231 12.23 -9.74 -24.84
N ASP A 232 11.27 -10.50 -25.38
CA ASP A 232 11.17 -11.94 -25.21
C ASP A 232 12.52 -12.57 -25.53
N THR A 233 13.21 -13.04 -24.51
CA THR A 233 14.40 -13.88 -24.68
C THR A 233 14.01 -15.25 -24.16
N GLU A 234 13.52 -16.09 -25.08
CA GLU A 234 13.60 -17.53 -24.94
C GLU A 234 15.09 -17.89 -24.96
N GLU A 235 15.72 -17.95 -23.79
CA GLU A 235 17.01 -18.61 -23.64
C GLU A 235 16.76 -20.05 -23.20
N GLU A 236 17.12 -20.97 -24.09
CA GLU A 236 17.08 -22.42 -23.89
C GLU A 236 17.84 -22.80 -22.62
N THR A 237 17.18 -23.56 -21.76
CA THR A 237 17.77 -24.13 -20.54
C THR A 237 18.94 -25.05 -20.91
N PRO A 238 20.16 -24.85 -20.36
CA PRO A 238 21.18 -25.89 -20.41
C PRO A 238 20.69 -27.08 -19.56
N GLY A 239 20.73 -28.27 -20.15
CA GLY A 239 20.19 -29.50 -19.59
C GLY A 239 20.59 -29.74 -18.13
N PHE A 240 19.59 -30.02 -17.30
CA PHE A 240 19.75 -30.46 -15.93
C PHE A 240 20.32 -31.89 -15.95
N SER A 241 21.62 -32.04 -15.75
CA SER A 241 22.28 -33.33 -15.55
C SER A 241 22.84 -33.44 -14.14
N GLY A 242 22.46 -34.52 -13.45
CA GLY A 242 23.32 -35.17 -12.45
C GLY A 242 23.28 -34.67 -11.00
N HIS A 243 22.40 -35.32 -10.22
CA HIS A 243 22.42 -35.58 -8.78
C HIS A 243 23.67 -35.27 -7.94
N SER A 244 23.41 -34.78 -6.72
CA SER A 244 24.05 -35.31 -5.51
C SER A 244 22.98 -35.52 -4.44
N SER A 245 22.77 -36.79 -4.11
CA SER A 245 21.88 -37.30 -3.08
C SER A 245 22.45 -36.97 -1.70
N PHE A 246 21.87 -35.99 -1.03
CA PHE A 246 21.84 -35.94 0.43
C PHE A 246 20.38 -35.82 0.84
N LEU A 247 19.81 -36.94 1.32
CA LEU A 247 18.49 -37.01 1.92
C LEU A 247 18.52 -36.25 3.26
N THR A 248 18.49 -34.92 3.20
CA THR A 248 17.89 -34.12 4.26
C THR A 248 16.35 -34.19 4.12
N PRO A 249 15.57 -34.06 5.20
CA PRO A 249 14.12 -34.21 5.19
C PRO A 249 13.43 -32.99 4.53
N GLN A 250 13.72 -32.76 3.24
CA GLN A 250 13.25 -31.60 2.48
C GLN A 250 11.79 -31.78 2.04
N PHE A 251 11.36 -33.03 1.81
CA PHE A 251 9.95 -33.38 1.59
C PHE A 251 9.07 -33.12 2.81
N ALA A 252 9.60 -33.23 4.03
CA ALA A 252 8.84 -32.98 5.27
C ALA A 252 8.52 -31.49 5.46
N PHE A 253 9.51 -30.61 5.19
CA PHE A 253 9.39 -29.16 5.37
C PHE A 253 8.19 -28.53 4.66
N ARG A 254 7.80 -29.06 3.48
CA ARG A 254 6.71 -28.54 2.65
C ARG A 254 5.31 -28.70 3.26
N GLU A 255 5.06 -29.84 3.92
CA GLU A 255 3.79 -30.15 4.59
C GLU A 255 3.79 -29.70 6.07
N ASP A 256 4.97 -29.51 6.64
CA ASP A 256 5.16 -29.16 8.05
C ASP A 256 4.96 -27.67 8.36
N LEU A 257 5.02 -26.78 7.36
CA LEU A 257 4.76 -25.34 7.56
C LEU A 257 3.39 -25.08 8.24
N GLY A 258 2.37 -25.86 7.88
CA GLY A 258 1.04 -25.77 8.49
C GLY A 258 1.00 -26.23 9.97
N LYS A 259 1.99 -27.01 10.41
CA LYS A 259 2.10 -27.53 11.77
C LYS A 259 2.88 -26.59 12.71
N MET A 260 3.58 -25.59 12.17
CA MET A 260 4.37 -24.61 12.94
C MET A 260 3.49 -23.53 13.61
N THR A 261 2.54 -23.97 14.44
CA THR A 261 1.51 -23.11 15.04
C THR A 261 2.10 -22.05 15.96
N TYR A 262 3.03 -22.42 16.83
CA TYR A 262 3.68 -21.47 17.75
C TYR A 262 4.55 -20.44 17.00
N THR A 263 5.34 -20.88 16.00
CA THR A 263 6.10 -19.96 15.14
C THR A 263 5.19 -18.96 14.42
N THR A 264 4.04 -19.42 13.93
CA THR A 264 3.03 -18.55 13.32
C THR A 264 2.49 -17.52 14.32
N MET A 265 2.29 -17.90 15.59
CA MET A 265 1.89 -16.98 16.65
C MET A 265 2.98 -15.92 16.92
N CYS A 266 4.25 -16.32 16.99
CA CYS A 266 5.38 -15.40 17.15
C CYS A 266 5.48 -14.41 15.98
N ILE A 267 5.33 -14.87 14.73
CA ILE A 267 5.32 -14.01 13.54
C ILE A 267 4.18 -12.99 13.64
N LYS A 268 2.97 -13.43 14.01
CA LYS A 268 1.81 -12.54 14.15
C LYS A 268 2.02 -11.49 15.26
N GLU A 269 2.62 -11.87 16.38
CA GLU A 269 2.93 -10.94 17.48
C GLU A 269 4.04 -9.95 17.09
N SER A 270 5.04 -10.39 16.32
CA SER A 270 6.05 -9.50 15.74
C SER A 270 5.44 -8.50 14.78
N LEU A 271 4.54 -8.94 13.88
CA LEU A 271 3.79 -8.06 12.97
C LEU A 271 2.84 -7.13 13.73
N ARG A 272 2.37 -7.54 14.93
CA ARG A 272 1.58 -6.68 15.80
C ARG A 272 2.44 -5.52 16.32
N LEU A 273 3.60 -5.79 16.92
CA LEU A 273 4.44 -4.74 17.50
C LEU A 273 5.18 -3.91 16.44
N PHE A 274 5.62 -4.56 15.36
CA PHE A 274 6.44 -3.97 14.31
C PHE A 274 5.81 -4.25 12.94
N PRO A 275 4.68 -3.59 12.60
CA PRO A 275 4.04 -3.78 11.30
C PRO A 275 4.94 -3.22 10.19
N PRO A 276 5.28 -4.01 9.15
CA PRO A 276 6.08 -3.53 8.02
C PRO A 276 5.41 -2.36 7.27
N VAL A 277 4.07 -2.36 7.25
CA VAL A 277 3.26 -1.28 6.69
C VAL A 277 2.44 -0.64 7.82
N PRO A 278 2.88 0.49 8.38
CA PRO A 278 2.28 1.06 9.59
C PRO A 278 0.91 1.73 9.37
N ALA A 279 0.61 2.14 8.13
CA ALA A 279 -0.66 2.77 7.78
C ALA A 279 -0.99 2.58 6.29
N VAL A 280 -2.28 2.44 6.01
CA VAL A 280 -2.85 2.38 4.66
C VAL A 280 -3.90 3.48 4.48
N SER A 281 -3.86 4.17 3.35
CA SER A 281 -4.80 5.26 3.06
C SER A 281 -5.87 4.87 2.06
N ARG A 282 -7.06 5.46 2.22
CA ARG A 282 -8.21 5.30 1.33
C ARG A 282 -8.84 6.66 1.09
N CYS A 283 -9.20 6.98 -0.15
CA CYS A 283 -10.01 8.17 -0.44
C CYS A 283 -11.47 7.75 -0.58
N LEU A 284 -12.35 8.33 0.24
CA LEU A 284 -13.78 8.12 0.15
C LEU A 284 -14.33 8.78 -1.11
N SER A 285 -14.86 8.00 -2.04
CA SER A 285 -15.53 8.53 -3.23
C SER A 285 -16.97 8.98 -2.96
N LYS A 286 -17.60 8.46 -1.90
CA LYS A 286 -18.95 8.79 -1.44
C LYS A 286 -18.93 8.97 0.07
N SER A 287 -19.95 9.63 0.62
CA SER A 287 -20.12 9.74 2.07
C SER A 287 -20.25 8.37 2.75
N ILE A 288 -19.91 8.34 4.03
CA ILE A 288 -20.03 7.19 4.92
C ILE A 288 -20.61 7.62 6.26
N THR A 289 -21.43 6.76 6.85
CA THR A 289 -21.94 6.89 8.22
C THR A 289 -21.40 5.73 9.02
N PHE A 290 -20.87 6.01 10.21
CA PHE A 290 -20.32 5.01 11.12
C PHE A 290 -21.39 4.50 12.08
N SER A 291 -21.05 3.43 12.82
CA SER A 291 -21.95 2.77 13.77
C SER A 291 -22.45 3.67 14.90
N ASP A 292 -21.73 4.75 15.21
CA ASP A 292 -22.11 5.74 16.23
C ASP A 292 -22.88 6.95 15.67
N GLY A 293 -23.33 6.87 14.42
CA GLY A 293 -24.12 7.92 13.76
C GLY A 293 -23.29 9.07 13.19
N ARG A 294 -21.98 9.15 13.45
CA ARG A 294 -21.12 10.16 12.83
C ARG A 294 -21.01 9.90 11.32
N SER A 295 -20.95 10.97 10.53
CA SER A 295 -20.83 10.85 9.07
C SER A 295 -19.69 11.68 8.52
N LEU A 296 -19.12 11.22 7.41
CA LEU A 296 -18.06 11.91 6.69
C LEU A 296 -18.42 12.05 5.21
N PRO A 297 -18.22 13.24 4.62
CA PRO A 297 -18.29 13.42 3.17
C PRO A 297 -17.03 12.84 2.49
N LYS A 298 -16.87 13.10 1.19
CA LYS A 298 -15.66 12.76 0.44
C LYS A 298 -14.42 13.34 1.14
N LEU A 299 -13.53 12.46 1.56
CA LEU A 299 -12.32 12.79 2.32
C LEU A 299 -11.26 11.69 2.14
N VAL A 300 -9.99 12.08 2.27
CA VAL A 300 -8.88 11.14 2.42
C VAL A 300 -8.87 10.60 3.85
N LEU A 301 -9.04 9.29 3.99
CA LEU A 301 -8.90 8.57 5.24
C LEU A 301 -7.51 7.93 5.30
N LEU A 302 -6.86 8.01 6.45
CA LEU A 302 -5.67 7.24 6.75
C LEU A 302 -6.03 6.23 7.83
N MET A 303 -6.06 4.96 7.48
CA MET A 303 -6.22 3.89 8.44
C MET A 303 -4.82 3.53 8.92
N SER A 304 -4.51 3.92 10.14
CA SER A 304 -3.37 3.33 10.83
C SER A 304 -3.73 1.90 11.18
N GLU A 305 -2.77 0.99 11.06
CA GLU A 305 -2.90 -0.32 11.70
C GLU A 305 -3.31 -0.09 13.16
N PRO A 306 -4.32 -0.81 13.72
CA PRO A 306 -4.72 -0.64 15.12
C PRO A 306 -3.54 -0.79 16.10
N THR A 307 -2.47 -1.46 15.64
CA THR A 307 -1.26 -1.73 16.40
C THR A 307 -0.29 -0.55 16.48
N LEU A 308 -0.35 0.41 15.55
CA LEU A 308 0.43 1.65 15.65
C LEU A 308 -0.11 2.60 16.71
N THR A 309 -1.35 2.34 17.12
CA THR A 309 -2.07 3.17 18.05
C THR A 309 -1.97 2.54 19.42
N LYS A 310 -0.97 2.98 20.19
CA LYS A 310 -0.77 2.67 21.61
C LYS A 310 -2.12 2.84 22.35
N ARG A 311 -2.85 1.73 22.53
CA ARG A 311 -4.04 1.64 23.38
C ARG A 311 -3.66 0.77 24.59
N PRO A 312 -3.29 1.36 25.73
CA PRO A 312 -3.08 0.68 27.00
C PRO A 312 -4.32 -0.03 27.51
N LEU A 313 -5.52 0.31 27.00
CA LEU A 313 -6.77 -0.25 27.49
C LEU A 313 -7.10 -1.66 26.96
N LEU A 314 -6.40 -2.20 25.95
CA LEU A 314 -6.73 -3.54 25.43
C LEU A 314 -5.53 -4.48 25.26
N LEU A 315 -4.32 -4.02 24.93
CA LEU A 315 -3.15 -4.91 24.79
C LEU A 315 -1.86 -4.18 25.18
N PRO A 316 -1.18 -4.54 26.28
CA PRO A 316 0.09 -3.92 26.66
C PRO A 316 1.19 -4.18 25.62
N GLN A 317 2.26 -3.38 25.63
CA GLN A 317 3.44 -3.54 24.74
C GLN A 317 4.26 -4.81 25.02
N VAL A 318 3.76 -5.68 25.90
CA VAL A 318 4.37 -6.97 26.20
C VAL A 318 4.21 -7.87 24.98
N TYR A 319 5.35 -8.38 24.50
CA TYR A 319 5.42 -9.42 23.48
C TYR A 319 4.87 -10.72 24.06
N ASP A 320 3.70 -11.14 23.58
CA ASP A 320 3.03 -12.37 24.01
C ASP A 320 2.42 -13.11 22.79
N PRO A 321 3.09 -14.15 22.27
CA PRO A 321 2.58 -14.96 21.17
C PRO A 321 1.23 -15.62 21.47
N LEU A 322 0.95 -15.97 22.72
CA LEU A 322 -0.27 -16.70 23.10
C LEU A 322 -1.55 -15.87 22.88
N ARG A 323 -1.43 -14.57 22.65
CA ARG A 323 -2.54 -13.74 22.15
C ARG A 323 -3.15 -14.32 20.88
N PHE A 324 -2.36 -14.95 20.02
CA PHE A 324 -2.80 -15.55 18.75
C PHE A 324 -3.14 -17.04 18.88
N SER A 325 -3.30 -17.57 20.09
CA SER A 325 -3.85 -18.91 20.30
C SER A 325 -5.27 -19.01 19.74
N PRO A 326 -5.76 -20.23 19.40
CA PRO A 326 -7.13 -20.43 18.94
C PRO A 326 -8.17 -19.87 19.92
N GLU A 327 -7.99 -20.11 21.22
CA GLU A 327 -8.86 -19.65 22.31
C GLU A 327 -8.93 -18.11 22.36
N ASN A 328 -7.77 -17.44 22.36
CA ASN A 328 -7.69 -15.98 22.46
C ASN A 328 -8.06 -15.27 21.15
N SER A 329 -8.02 -15.97 20.02
CA SER A 329 -8.38 -15.43 18.71
C SER A 329 -9.88 -15.56 18.41
N ALA A 330 -10.57 -16.52 19.01
CA ALA A 330 -11.99 -16.80 18.74
C ALA A 330 -12.90 -15.59 19.03
N GLN A 331 -12.62 -14.83 20.09
CA GLN A 331 -13.40 -13.65 20.49
C GLN A 331 -12.88 -12.34 19.89
N ARG A 332 -11.86 -12.39 19.03
CA ARG A 332 -11.25 -11.17 18.46
C ARG A 332 -12.12 -10.62 17.33
N HIS A 333 -12.33 -9.30 17.35
CA HIS A 333 -12.97 -8.63 16.22
C HIS A 333 -12.13 -8.81 14.93
N SER A 334 -12.79 -9.16 13.82
CA SER A 334 -12.14 -9.53 12.54
C SER A 334 -11.21 -8.47 11.93
N HIS A 335 -11.37 -7.21 12.33
CA HIS A 335 -10.59 -6.05 11.87
C HIS A 335 -9.66 -5.47 12.96
N ALA A 336 -9.39 -6.23 14.03
CA ALA A 336 -8.49 -5.79 15.10
C ALA A 336 -6.99 -6.02 14.77
N PHE A 337 -6.69 -6.94 13.86
CA PHE A 337 -5.33 -7.27 13.41
C PHE A 337 -5.34 -7.46 11.90
N LEU A 338 -4.77 -6.52 11.15
CA LEU A 338 -4.84 -6.41 9.69
C LEU A 338 -3.47 -6.09 9.06
N PRO A 339 -2.38 -6.81 9.41
CA PRO A 339 -1.03 -6.48 8.94
C PRO A 339 -0.89 -6.47 7.41
N PHE A 340 -1.83 -7.13 6.72
CA PHE A 340 -1.91 -7.26 5.27
C PHE A 340 -3.20 -6.63 4.68
N SER A 341 -3.82 -5.71 5.41
CA SER A 341 -5.12 -5.10 5.12
C SER A 341 -6.30 -6.10 5.06
N ALA A 342 -7.49 -5.64 4.65
CA ALA A 342 -8.68 -6.47 4.46
C ALA A 342 -9.59 -5.92 3.35
N GLY A 343 -10.68 -6.64 3.06
CA GLY A 343 -11.65 -6.29 2.02
C GLY A 343 -11.10 -6.46 0.62
N SER A 344 -11.77 -5.96 -0.43
CA SER A 344 -11.41 -6.22 -1.84
C SER A 344 -9.97 -5.91 -2.24
N ARG A 345 -9.24 -5.08 -1.47
CA ARG A 345 -7.86 -4.65 -1.72
C ARG A 345 -6.82 -5.30 -0.80
N TRP A 346 -7.18 -6.43 -0.18
CA TRP A 346 -6.28 -7.29 0.61
C TRP A 346 -5.06 -7.77 -0.19
N GLU A 347 -3.93 -8.02 0.49
CA GLU A 347 -2.67 -8.45 -0.13
C GLU A 347 -2.82 -9.76 -0.91
N ILE A 348 -2.27 -9.84 -2.12
CA ILE A 348 -2.53 -10.96 -3.05
C ILE A 348 -1.97 -12.32 -2.57
N LEU A 349 -1.03 -12.33 -1.61
CA LEU A 349 -0.34 -13.51 -1.11
C LEU A 349 -1.13 -14.37 -0.13
N HIS A 350 -2.22 -13.86 0.42
CA HIS A 350 -3.13 -14.69 1.22
C HIS A 350 -4.05 -15.52 0.29
N PRO A 351 -4.57 -16.68 0.70
CA PRO A 351 -5.73 -17.26 0.04
C PRO A 351 -6.97 -16.48 0.47
N SER A 352 -7.91 -16.22 -0.46
CA SER A 352 -9.26 -15.81 -0.06
C SER A 352 -9.80 -16.87 0.89
N PRO A 353 -10.43 -16.55 2.03
CA PRO A 353 -11.28 -17.52 2.68
C PRO A 353 -12.29 -17.97 1.62
N SER A 354 -12.35 -19.28 1.40
CA SER A 354 -13.37 -19.90 0.56
C SER A 354 -14.76 -19.43 1.03
N PRO A 355 -15.71 -19.23 0.10
CA PRO A 355 -17.03 -18.67 0.40
C PRO A 355 -17.79 -19.44 1.48
#